data_AF-A0A0F1AEG4-F1
#
_entry.id   AF-A0A0F1AEG4-F1
#
_cell.length_a   1.000
_cell.length_b   1.000
_cell.length_c   1.000
_cell.angle_alpha   90.00
_cell.angle_beta   90.00
_cell.angle_gamma   90.00
#
_symmetry.space_group_name_H-M   'P 1'
#
loop_
_entity.id
_entity.type
_entity.pdbx_description
1 polymer ?
#
loop_
_entity_poly.entity_id
_entity_poly.type
_entity_poly.pdbx_seq_one_letter_code
_entity_poly.pdbx_strand_id
1 'polypeptide(L)'
;MVTTLAFTGVAHAIPNMWTSGFGMGVTEYIITSPENVMFNLNCTGNPDEQNILQHHVMLTFPDGSGADSHDDHTAITLVINDRQFPLPSSLGWRNADNAWSQFITALGQAAHFDVYVNDRKAGSFNPGIRNTQQELKNISDCENTAG
;
A
#
# COMPACT_ATOMS: atom_id res chain seq x y z
N MET A 1 -14.62 25.05 28.90
CA MET A 1 -13.35 24.46 28.41
C MET A 1 -13.25 23.06 29.00
N VAL A 2 -13.45 22.03 28.18
CA VAL A 2 -13.25 20.64 28.61
C VAL A 2 -12.13 20.07 27.75
N THR A 3 -11.17 19.50 28.46
CA THR A 3 -9.84 19.06 28.06
C THR A 3 -9.87 18.08 26.89
N THR A 4 -9.21 18.43 25.79
CA THR A 4 -8.75 17.51 24.75
C THR A 4 -7.70 16.57 25.34
N LEU A 5 -8.06 15.31 25.53
CA LEU A 5 -7.08 14.23 25.64
C LEU A 5 -6.82 13.71 24.23
N ALA A 6 -5.91 14.37 23.51
CA ALA A 6 -5.32 13.81 22.31
C ALA A 6 -4.30 12.76 22.75
N PHE A 7 -4.72 11.50 22.82
CA PHE A 7 -3.79 10.38 22.85
C PHE A 7 -3.26 10.17 21.43
N THR A 8 -2.25 10.93 21.02
CA THR A 8 -1.39 10.53 19.89
C THR A 8 -0.37 9.53 20.41
N GLY A 9 -0.84 8.33 20.73
CA GLY A 9 0.06 7.20 20.83
C GLY A 9 0.66 7.01 19.44
N VAL A 10 1.95 7.35 19.27
CA VAL A 10 2.73 6.75 18.20
C VAL A 10 2.71 5.26 18.50
N ALA A 11 1.80 4.54 17.86
CA ALA A 11 1.87 3.09 17.85
C ALA A 11 3.19 2.78 17.15
N HIS A 12 4.21 2.45 17.94
CA HIS A 12 5.51 2.03 17.41
C HIS A 12 5.28 0.67 16.72
N ALA A 13 4.88 0.73 15.45
CA ALA A 13 4.80 -0.45 14.61
C ALA A 13 6.20 -1.05 14.52
N ILE A 14 6.30 -2.35 14.79
CA ILE A 14 7.56 -3.08 14.64
C ILE A 14 7.95 -2.99 13.15
N PRO A 15 9.14 -2.47 12.81
CA PRO A 15 9.53 -2.35 11.41
C PRO A 15 9.49 -3.70 10.69
N ASN A 16 9.13 -3.67 9.41
CA ASN A 16 9.06 -4.83 8.53
C ASN A 16 8.08 -5.92 8.97
N MET A 17 7.07 -5.57 9.77
CA MET A 17 5.97 -6.45 10.12
C MET A 17 4.70 -5.94 9.47
N TRP A 18 4.15 -6.75 8.57
CA TRP A 18 2.81 -6.55 8.07
C TRP A 18 1.79 -6.66 9.20
N THR A 19 0.78 -5.82 9.11
CA THR A 19 -0.49 -5.96 9.81
C THR A 19 -1.61 -5.81 8.78
N SER A 20 -2.72 -6.49 9.01
CA SER A 20 -3.91 -6.35 8.18
C SER A 20 -5.14 -5.99 9.01
N GLY A 21 -6.07 -5.27 8.41
CA GLY A 21 -7.31 -4.85 9.03
C GLY A 21 -8.44 -4.72 8.01
N PHE A 22 -9.68 -4.80 8.48
CA PHE A 22 -10.85 -4.54 7.65
C PHE A 22 -11.76 -3.54 8.37
N GLY A 23 -12.17 -2.50 7.66
CA GLY A 23 -13.07 -1.48 8.16
C GLY A 23 -13.75 -0.75 7.02
N MET A 24 -15.05 -0.43 7.18
CA MET A 24 -15.80 0.39 6.22
C MET A 24 -15.77 -0.12 4.77
N GLY A 25 -15.68 -1.44 4.57
CA GLY A 25 -15.61 -2.04 3.23
C GLY A 25 -14.22 -2.05 2.60
N VAL A 26 -13.17 -1.69 3.35
CA VAL A 26 -11.79 -1.64 2.89
C VAL A 26 -10.94 -2.63 3.69
N THR A 27 -10.14 -3.43 2.98
CA THR A 27 -9.06 -4.22 3.58
C THR A 27 -7.76 -3.43 3.45
N GLU A 28 -7.04 -3.23 4.54
CA GLU A 28 -5.77 -2.52 4.55
C GLU A 28 -4.64 -3.49 4.92
N TYR A 29 -3.53 -3.44 4.18
CA TYR A 29 -2.29 -4.12 4.52
C TYR A 29 -1.22 -3.05 4.79
N ILE A 30 -0.71 -3.01 6.02
CA ILE A 30 0.16 -1.95 6.50
C ILE A 30 1.50 -2.53 6.91
N ILE A 31 2.59 -1.87 6.51
CA ILE A 31 3.95 -2.19 6.96
C ILE A 31 4.74 -0.89 7.13
N THR A 32 5.60 -0.85 8.15
CA THR A 32 6.45 0.32 8.41
C THR A 32 7.91 -0.06 8.20
N SER A 33 8.66 0.78 7.49
CA SER A 33 10.11 0.62 7.28
C SER A 33 10.90 1.01 8.55
N PRO A 34 12.19 0.62 8.66
CA PRO A 34 13.06 1.10 9.74
C PRO A 34 13.19 2.62 9.81
N GLU A 35 13.02 3.32 8.68
CA GLU A 35 13.02 4.78 8.58
C GLU A 35 11.69 5.43 8.98
N ASN A 36 10.70 4.65 9.45
CA ASN A 36 9.33 5.08 9.79
C ASN A 36 8.47 5.55 8.61
N VAL A 37 8.79 5.14 7.38
CA VAL A 37 7.85 5.27 6.26
C VAL A 37 6.83 4.15 6.36
N MET A 38 5.56 4.51 6.49
CA MET A 38 4.43 3.59 6.48
C MET A 38 3.95 3.40 5.05
N PHE A 39 3.83 2.15 4.63
CA PHE A 39 3.19 1.73 3.39
C PHE A 39 1.83 1.12 3.74
N ASN A 40 0.76 1.63 3.15
CA ASN A 40 -0.60 1.13 3.28
C ASN A 40 -1.13 0.74 1.90
N LEU A 41 -1.30 -0.56 1.65
CA LEU A 41 -2.06 -1.06 0.51
C LEU A 41 -3.53 -1.10 0.89
N ASN A 42 -4.32 -0.29 0.20
CA ASN A 42 -5.74 -0.10 0.44
C ASN A 42 -6.56 -0.83 -0.64
N CYS A 43 -7.20 -1.92 -0.24
CA CYS A 43 -8.02 -2.77 -1.10
C CYS A 43 -9.50 -2.50 -0.81
N THR A 44 -10.06 -1.48 -1.49
CA THR A 44 -11.48 -1.15 -1.39
C THR A 44 -12.38 -2.23 -1.98
N GLY A 45 -13.45 -2.58 -1.27
CA GLY A 45 -14.62 -3.30 -1.80
C GLY A 45 -15.77 -2.37 -2.17
N ASN A 46 -15.57 -1.06 -2.08
CA ASN A 46 -16.54 -0.03 -2.42
C ASN A 46 -16.22 0.51 -3.82
N PRO A 47 -17.04 0.22 -4.84
CA PRO A 47 -16.81 0.72 -6.19
C PRO A 47 -17.15 2.21 -6.30
N ASP A 48 -16.51 2.87 -7.26
CA ASP A 48 -16.84 4.23 -7.67
C ASP A 48 -18.12 4.30 -8.54
N GLU A 49 -18.46 5.48 -9.05
CA GLU A 49 -19.64 5.70 -9.89
C GLU A 49 -19.61 4.93 -11.22
N GLN A 50 -18.42 4.49 -11.66
CA GLN A 50 -18.20 3.69 -12.86
C GLN A 50 -18.14 2.20 -12.56
N ASN A 51 -18.47 1.80 -11.33
CA ASN A 51 -18.39 0.45 -10.82
C ASN A 51 -16.96 -0.10 -10.69
N ILE A 52 -15.95 0.77 -10.59
CA ILE A 52 -14.54 0.38 -10.48
C ILE A 52 -14.09 0.39 -9.02
N LEU A 53 -13.39 -0.65 -8.60
CA LEU A 53 -12.70 -0.73 -7.31
C LEU A 53 -11.35 -0.01 -7.43
N GLN A 54 -11.33 1.26 -7.03
CA GLN A 54 -10.13 2.10 -7.03
C GLN A 54 -9.22 1.76 -5.83
N HIS A 55 -8.54 0.61 -5.91
CA HIS A 55 -7.49 0.27 -4.96
C HIS A 55 -6.29 1.21 -5.10
N HIS A 56 -5.60 1.49 -4.00
CA HIS A 56 -4.46 2.41 -4.03
C HIS A 56 -3.42 2.05 -2.98
N VAL A 57 -2.25 2.68 -3.11
CA VAL A 57 -1.21 2.68 -2.09
C VAL A 57 -1.12 4.10 -1.53
N MET A 58 -1.16 4.18 -0.21
CA MET A 58 -0.87 5.40 0.52
C MET A 58 0.43 5.24 1.30
N LEU A 59 1.29 6.24 1.21
CA LEU A 59 2.51 6.36 2.01
C LEU A 59 2.32 7.43 3.06
N THR A 60 2.86 7.20 4.26
CA THR A 60 3.00 8.24 5.28
C THR A 60 4.46 8.32 5.70
N PHE A 61 5.00 9.52 5.63
CA PHE A 61 6.39 9.82 5.93
C PHE A 61 6.59 10.21 7.41
N PRO A 62 7.82 10.15 7.93
CA PRO A 62 8.10 10.45 9.34
C PRO A 62 7.74 11.88 9.77
N ASP A 63 7.69 12.81 8.82
CA ASP A 63 7.28 14.21 9.04
C ASP A 63 5.76 14.40 9.01
N GLY A 64 5.00 13.32 8.80
CA GLY A 64 3.54 13.31 8.71
C GLY A 64 2.99 13.69 7.32
N SER A 65 3.85 14.00 6.35
CA SER A 65 3.42 14.15 4.96
C SER A 65 3.05 12.79 4.35
N GLY A 66 2.30 12.80 3.25
CA GLY A 66 1.85 11.59 2.59
C GLY A 66 1.96 11.66 1.07
N ALA A 67 1.90 10.50 0.44
CA ALA A 67 1.80 10.33 -1.01
C ALA A 67 0.72 9.28 -1.30
N ASP A 68 -0.05 9.48 -2.35
CA ASP A 68 -1.13 8.59 -2.76
C ASP A 68 -0.88 8.18 -4.22
N SER A 69 -1.03 6.89 -4.54
CA SER A 69 -0.86 6.43 -5.92
C SER A 69 -1.90 7.02 -6.86
N HIS A 70 -3.07 7.45 -6.38
CA HIS A 70 -4.10 8.09 -7.20
C HIS A 70 -3.82 9.56 -7.54
N ASP A 71 -2.84 10.19 -6.91
CA ASP A 71 -2.41 11.53 -7.30
C ASP A 71 -1.61 11.46 -8.61
N ASP A 72 -2.18 12.01 -9.70
CA ASP A 72 -1.59 11.98 -11.04
C ASP A 72 -0.32 12.83 -11.18
N HIS A 73 0.03 13.61 -10.15
CA HIS A 73 1.28 14.35 -10.03
C HIS A 73 2.35 13.62 -9.20
N THR A 74 2.01 12.46 -8.64
CA THR A 74 2.90 11.68 -7.77
C THR A 74 3.12 10.27 -8.32
N ALA A 75 4.30 10.05 -8.88
CA ALA A 75 4.69 8.72 -9.35
C ALA A 75 5.18 7.86 -8.17
N ILE A 76 4.39 6.86 -7.76
CA ILE A 76 4.83 5.82 -6.83
C ILE A 76 5.25 4.59 -7.62
N THR A 77 6.47 4.11 -7.39
CA THR A 77 7.00 2.88 -8.01
C THR A 77 7.57 1.97 -6.95
N LEU A 78 7.17 0.70 -6.98
CA LEU A 78 7.82 -0.33 -6.18
C LEU A 78 8.91 -1.02 -6.99
N VAL A 79 10.01 -1.35 -6.33
CA VAL A 79 11.05 -2.24 -6.88
C VAL A 79 11.06 -3.52 -6.07
N ILE A 80 10.66 -4.62 -6.70
CA ILE A 80 10.57 -5.95 -6.09
C ILE A 80 11.41 -6.90 -6.93
N ASN A 81 12.42 -7.56 -6.34
CA ASN A 81 13.32 -8.49 -7.05
C ASN A 81 13.88 -7.89 -8.35
N ASP A 82 14.44 -6.68 -8.27
CA ASP A 82 15.01 -5.91 -9.39
C ASP A 82 14.04 -5.58 -10.54
N ARG A 83 12.74 -5.75 -10.34
CA ARG A 83 11.69 -5.37 -11.29
C ARG A 83 10.91 -4.18 -10.76
N GLN A 84 10.64 -3.23 -11.65
CA GLN A 84 9.85 -2.04 -11.34
C GLN A 84 8.36 -2.32 -11.55
N PHE A 85 7.56 -1.81 -10.62
CA PHE A 85 6.10 -1.85 -10.62
C PHE A 85 5.60 -0.42 -10.39
N PRO A 86 5.49 0.39 -11.46
CA PRO A 86 4.87 1.70 -11.37
C PRO A 86 3.39 1.54 -11.06
N LEU A 87 2.90 2.27 -10.07
CA LEU A 87 1.49 2.22 -9.69
C LEU A 87 0.69 3.17 -10.59
N PRO A 88 -0.41 2.71 -11.21
CA PRO A 88 -1.29 3.57 -11.96
C PRO A 88 -2.05 4.54 -11.04
N SER A 89 -2.36 5.74 -11.54
CA SER A 89 -3.18 6.72 -10.81
C SER A 89 -4.67 6.48 -10.85
N SER A 90 -5.12 5.53 -11.67
CA SER A 90 -6.49 5.04 -11.67
C SER A 90 -6.57 3.64 -12.26
N LEU A 91 -7.56 2.88 -11.81
CA LEU A 91 -7.91 1.55 -12.30
C LEU A 91 -9.16 1.59 -13.18
N GLY A 92 -9.55 0.45 -13.74
CA GLY A 92 -10.73 0.28 -14.59
C GLY A 92 -10.42 0.29 -16.09
N TRP A 93 -9.15 0.13 -16.46
CA TRP A 93 -8.74 0.00 -17.85
C TRP A 93 -7.56 -0.93 -18.00
N ARG A 94 -7.49 -1.59 -19.17
CA ARG A 94 -6.69 -2.79 -19.38
C ARG A 94 -5.23 -2.69 -18.93
N ASN A 95 -4.48 -1.62 -19.22
CA ASN A 95 -3.06 -1.60 -18.87
C ASN A 95 -2.83 -1.28 -17.39
N ALA A 96 -3.65 -0.39 -16.79
CA ALA A 96 -3.57 -0.15 -15.35
C ALA A 96 -3.93 -1.41 -14.56
N ASP A 97 -5.02 -2.08 -14.93
CA ASP A 97 -5.47 -3.29 -14.22
C ASP A 97 -4.42 -4.41 -14.33
N ASN A 98 -3.80 -4.57 -15.51
CA ASN A 98 -2.70 -5.53 -15.70
C ASN A 98 -1.46 -5.15 -14.88
N ALA A 99 -1.10 -3.86 -14.80
CA ALA A 99 0.03 -3.39 -14.01
C ALA A 99 -0.22 -3.60 -12.51
N TRP A 100 -1.43 -3.30 -12.05
CA TRP A 100 -1.87 -3.48 -10.68
C TRP A 100 -1.86 -4.96 -10.28
N SER A 101 -2.47 -5.85 -11.07
CA SER A 101 -2.46 -7.30 -10.81
C SER A 101 -1.02 -7.86 -10.72
N GLN A 102 -0.12 -7.46 -11.63
CA GLN A 102 1.29 -7.87 -11.56
C GLN A 102 1.99 -7.36 -10.29
N PHE A 103 1.71 -6.13 -9.88
CA PHE A 103 2.21 -5.55 -8.63
C PHE A 103 1.72 -6.35 -7.41
N ILE A 104 0.41 -6.60 -7.30
CA ILE A 104 -0.18 -7.35 -6.17
C ILE A 104 0.41 -8.75 -6.06
N THR A 105 0.49 -9.47 -7.19
CA THR A 105 1.12 -10.80 -7.25
C THR A 105 2.58 -10.75 -6.78
N ALA A 106 3.35 -9.75 -7.20
CA ALA A 106 4.75 -9.61 -6.81
C ALA A 106 4.92 -9.24 -5.33
N LEU A 107 4.09 -8.33 -4.81
CA LEU A 107 4.14 -7.88 -3.42
C LEU A 107 3.81 -9.02 -2.44
N GLY A 108 2.81 -9.85 -2.76
CA GLY A 108 2.43 -11.01 -1.94
C GLY A 108 3.54 -12.04 -1.71
N GLN A 109 4.62 -11.98 -2.51
CA GLN A 109 5.77 -12.90 -2.45
C GLN A 109 7.08 -12.19 -2.11
N ALA A 110 7.05 -10.87 -1.89
CA ALA A 110 8.26 -10.06 -1.70
C ALA A 110 8.95 -10.39 -0.37
N ALA A 111 10.20 -10.85 -0.44
CA ALA A 111 11.09 -10.91 0.74
C ALA A 111 11.80 -9.57 1.00
N HIS A 112 11.84 -8.71 -0.01
CA HIS A 112 12.35 -7.36 0.03
C HIS A 112 11.66 -6.53 -1.05
N PHE A 113 11.38 -5.26 -0.75
CA PHE A 113 10.99 -4.28 -1.74
C PHE A 113 11.40 -2.88 -1.34
N ASP A 114 11.67 -2.06 -2.35
CA ASP A 114 11.89 -0.62 -2.18
C ASP A 114 10.70 0.15 -2.73
N VAL A 115 10.41 1.29 -2.13
CA VAL A 115 9.41 2.23 -2.61
C VAL A 115 10.10 3.51 -3.06
N TYR A 116 9.74 3.98 -4.25
CA TYR A 116 10.21 5.22 -4.83
C TYR A 116 9.03 6.17 -5.04
N VAL A 117 9.25 7.45 -4.76
CA VAL A 117 8.32 8.54 -5.07
C VAL A 117 9.05 9.54 -5.95
N ASN A 118 8.52 9.79 -7.15
CA ASN A 118 9.13 10.68 -8.15
C ASN A 118 10.62 10.36 -8.36
N ASP A 119 10.92 9.09 -8.63
CA ASP A 119 12.26 8.52 -8.85
C ASP A 119 13.24 8.62 -7.67
N ARG A 120 12.77 9.04 -6.49
CA ARG A 120 13.57 9.09 -5.27
C ARG A 120 13.18 7.97 -4.34
N LYS A 121 14.18 7.21 -3.89
CA LYS A 121 13.97 6.14 -2.93
C LYS A 121 13.41 6.72 -1.63
N ALA A 122 12.22 6.26 -1.26
CA ALA A 122 11.46 6.74 -0.13
C ALA A 122 11.61 5.82 1.09
N GLY A 123 11.63 4.49 0.88
CA GLY A 123 11.79 3.51 1.94
C GLY A 123 12.23 2.14 1.44
N SER A 124 12.74 1.32 2.36
CA SER A 124 13.12 -0.07 2.09
C SER A 124 12.41 -0.98 3.08
N PHE A 125 11.90 -2.11 2.60
CA PHE A 125 11.10 -3.04 3.38
C PHE A 125 11.63 -4.46 3.23
N ASN A 126 11.80 -5.17 4.34
CA ASN A 126 12.34 -6.53 4.40
C ASN A 126 11.41 -7.42 5.25
N PRO A 127 10.17 -7.67 4.80
CA PRO A 127 9.18 -8.36 5.62
C PRO A 127 9.55 -9.82 5.89
N GLY A 128 9.16 -10.32 7.06
CA GLY A 128 9.33 -11.73 7.40
C GLY A 128 8.39 -12.62 6.57
N ILE A 129 8.91 -13.70 5.98
CA ILE A 129 8.13 -14.61 5.11
C ILE A 129 6.86 -15.14 5.79
N ARG A 130 6.94 -15.59 7.06
CA ARG A 130 5.78 -16.13 7.78
C ARG A 130 4.70 -15.09 8.03
N ASN A 131 5.11 -13.87 8.40
CA ASN A 131 4.19 -12.76 8.64
C ASN A 131 3.55 -12.31 7.31
N THR A 132 4.33 -12.21 6.24
CA THR A 132 3.83 -11.95 4.88
C THR A 132 2.76 -12.96 4.49
N GLN A 133 3.04 -14.26 4.60
CA GLN A 133 2.07 -15.31 4.28
C GLN A 133 0.80 -15.26 5.12
N GLN A 134 0.91 -14.90 6.39
CA GLN A 134 -0.23 -14.82 7.30
C GLN A 134 -1.12 -13.61 6.97
N GLU A 135 -0.52 -12.43 6.91
CA GLU A 135 -1.26 -11.17 6.78
C GLU A 135 -1.75 -10.98 5.34
N LEU A 136 -0.92 -11.26 4.33
CA LEU A 136 -1.24 -11.06 2.91
C LEU A 136 -1.92 -12.30 2.29
N LYS A 137 -2.46 -13.22 3.10
CA LYS A 137 -3.11 -14.47 2.65
C LYS A 137 -4.22 -14.26 1.60
N ASN A 138 -4.90 -13.12 1.67
CA ASN A 138 -6.02 -12.75 0.82
C ASN A 138 -5.68 -11.56 -0.10
N ILE A 139 -4.39 -11.25 -0.29
CA ILE A 139 -3.97 -10.08 -1.09
C ILE A 139 -4.47 -10.16 -2.55
N SER A 140 -4.73 -11.37 -3.06
CA SER A 140 -5.33 -11.56 -4.38
C SER A 140 -6.71 -10.93 -4.54
N ASP A 141 -7.45 -10.72 -3.44
CA ASP A 141 -8.74 -10.03 -3.49
C ASP A 141 -8.58 -8.56 -3.92
N CYS A 142 -7.36 -8.02 -3.79
CA CYS A 142 -6.95 -6.69 -4.23
C CYS A 142 -6.61 -6.61 -5.72
N GLU A 143 -6.64 -7.73 -6.46
CA GLU A 143 -6.40 -7.71 -7.92
C GLU A 143 -7.67 -7.33 -8.70
N ASN A 144 -8.84 -7.50 -8.09
CA ASN A 144 -10.12 -7.31 -8.77
C ASN A 144 -10.48 -5.82 -8.85
N THR A 145 -10.44 -5.25 -10.06
CA THR A 145 -10.78 -3.85 -10.27
C THR A 145 -12.27 -3.60 -10.48
N ALA A 146 -13.12 -4.64 -10.44
CA ALA A 146 -14.52 -4.67 -10.89
C ALA A 146 -14.72 -4.10 -12.31
N GLY A 147 -15.15 -4.97 -13.22
CA GLY A 147 -15.14 -4.74 -14.68
C GLY A 147 -16.22 -3.82 -15.21
#